data_AF-A0A7J8N7E3-F1
#
_entry.id   AF-A0A7J8N7E3-F1
#
_cell.length_a   1.000
_cell.length_b   1.000
_cell.length_c   1.000
_cell.angle_alpha   90.00
_cell.angle_beta   90.00
_cell.angle_gamma   90.00
#
_symmetry.space_group_name_H-M   'P 1'
#
loop_
_entity.id
_entity.type
_entity.pdbx_description
1 polymer ?
#
loop_
_entity_poly.entity_id
_entity_poly.type
_entity_poly.pdbx_seq_one_letter_code
_entity_poly.pdbx_strand_id
1 'polypeptide(L)'
;MRLTWVSGDKEPQQVQYGDGKSQTSEVTTFSAADMCSEFRLGSVVVPSPAKDFGWHDPGYIHTAVMSGLQPSSTFNYKYGSDAVGWSAEIQFRTPPAGGSDELKFLVFGDMGKAPLDSSAEHYIQPGSISVIKGMTEEVENGNVDSIFHIGDISYATGFLVEWDYFLNLITPLASKVSYMTAIGNHERDYSDSGSWYTGPDSGGECGVPYETYFPMPTPAKDKPWYSIEQGSVHFTVISTEHDWTEKSEQYEWMKTDMASVDRSKTPWLVFT
;
A
#
# COMPACT_ATOMS: atom_id res chain seq x y z
N MET A 1 4.92 3.65 13.39
CA MET A 1 5.13 2.87 12.15
C MET A 1 4.14 1.73 12.14
N ARG A 2 3.39 1.54 11.06
CA ARG A 2 2.45 0.41 10.92
C ARG A 2 3.18 -0.73 10.22
N LEU A 3 3.03 -1.95 10.74
CA LEU A 3 3.46 -3.19 10.09
C LEU A 3 2.23 -3.97 9.68
N THR A 4 2.20 -4.43 8.43
CA THR A 4 1.15 -5.27 7.88
C THR A 4 1.77 -6.55 7.31
N TRP A 5 1.18 -7.71 7.57
CA TRP A 5 1.65 -9.00 7.06
C TRP A 5 0.48 -9.97 6.84
N VAL A 6 0.69 -10.98 5.99
CA VAL A 6 -0.28 -12.02 5.68
C VAL A 6 0.09 -13.31 6.43
N SER A 7 -0.92 -14.03 6.94
CA SER A 7 -0.75 -15.38 7.47
C SER A 7 -1.98 -16.26 7.19
N GLY A 8 -1.85 -17.56 7.42
CA GLY A 8 -2.96 -18.52 7.29
C GLY A 8 -3.84 -18.65 8.54
N ASP A 9 -3.62 -17.83 9.58
CA ASP A 9 -4.33 -17.92 10.86
C ASP A 9 -5.09 -16.64 11.21
N LYS A 10 -6.32 -16.83 11.68
CA LYS A 10 -7.26 -15.73 11.96
C LYS A 10 -7.06 -15.09 13.32
N GLU A 11 -6.34 -15.77 14.20
CA GLU A 11 -6.15 -15.28 15.56
C GLU A 11 -5.16 -14.12 15.57
N PRO A 12 -5.35 -13.11 16.45
CA PRO A 12 -4.39 -12.04 16.63
C PRO A 12 -2.98 -12.56 16.93
N GLN A 13 -2.01 -11.98 16.25
CA GLN A 13 -0.59 -12.28 16.39
C GLN A 13 0.13 -11.11 17.08
N GLN A 14 1.45 -11.18 17.20
CA GLN A 14 2.25 -10.16 17.86
C GLN A 14 3.32 -9.64 16.90
N VAL A 15 3.61 -8.35 16.98
CA VAL A 15 4.90 -7.80 16.55
C VAL A 15 5.74 -7.50 17.80
N GLN A 16 6.96 -8.04 17.84
CA GLN A 16 7.96 -7.71 18.84
C GLN A 16 8.97 -6.77 18.21
N TYR A 17 9.29 -5.65 18.87
CA TYR A 17 10.19 -4.63 18.33
C TYR A 17 10.89 -3.83 19.42
N GLY A 18 11.96 -3.11 19.05
CA GLY A 18 12.59 -2.06 19.87
C GLY A 18 12.87 -2.45 21.32
N ASP A 19 13.84 -3.34 21.52
CA ASP A 19 14.36 -3.79 22.82
C ASP A 19 13.28 -4.26 23.82
N GLY A 20 12.32 -5.05 23.34
CA GLY A 20 11.36 -5.78 24.19
C GLY A 20 9.93 -5.24 24.21
N LYS A 21 9.57 -4.30 23.33
CA LYS A 21 8.18 -3.90 23.13
C LYS A 21 7.43 -4.96 22.32
N SER A 22 6.13 -5.06 22.56
CA SER A 22 5.22 -5.92 21.79
C SER A 22 3.91 -5.20 21.52
N GLN A 23 3.29 -5.47 20.38
CA GLN A 23 1.94 -5.02 20.03
C GLN A 23 1.16 -6.17 19.40
N THR A 24 -0.09 -6.34 19.84
CA THR A 24 -1.02 -7.31 19.25
C THR A 24 -1.52 -6.77 17.91
N SER A 25 -1.64 -7.63 16.90
CA SER A 25 -2.24 -7.24 15.63
C SER A 25 -3.76 -7.23 15.66
N GLU A 26 -4.33 -6.30 14.91
CA GLU A 26 -5.69 -6.40 14.40
C GLU A 26 -5.68 -7.32 13.17
N VAL A 27 -6.75 -8.09 12.98
CA VAL A 27 -6.85 -9.08 11.89
C VAL A 27 -8.01 -8.72 10.98
N THR A 28 -7.74 -8.70 9.69
CA THR A 28 -8.71 -8.42 8.63
C THR A 28 -8.59 -9.48 7.52
N THR A 29 -9.64 -9.61 6.73
CA THR A 29 -9.67 -10.47 5.54
C THR A 29 -10.78 -9.94 4.62
N PHE A 30 -10.83 -10.46 3.39
CA PHE A 30 -11.92 -10.21 2.46
C PHE A 30 -12.28 -11.51 1.74
N SER A 31 -13.46 -11.54 1.13
CA SER A 31 -14.03 -12.68 0.43
C SER A 31 -14.42 -12.31 -1.00
N ALA A 32 -14.68 -13.30 -1.84
CA ALA A 32 -15.22 -13.08 -3.18
C ALA A 32 -16.53 -12.25 -3.16
N ALA A 33 -17.30 -12.34 -2.07
CA ALA A 33 -18.55 -11.58 -1.92
C ALA A 33 -18.32 -10.06 -1.86
N ASP A 34 -17.14 -9.62 -1.40
CA ASP A 34 -16.76 -8.22 -1.26
C ASP A 34 -16.34 -7.59 -2.60
N MET A 35 -16.03 -8.41 -3.61
CA MET A 35 -15.65 -7.95 -4.95
C MET A 35 -16.86 -7.46 -5.76
N CYS A 36 -16.62 -6.55 -6.70
CA CYS A 36 -17.62 -6.14 -7.67
C CYS A 36 -18.03 -7.29 -8.60
N SER A 37 -19.27 -7.27 -9.09
CA SER A 37 -19.85 -8.46 -9.72
C SER A 37 -19.73 -8.48 -11.24
N GLU A 38 -20.10 -7.39 -11.91
CA GLU A 38 -20.18 -7.33 -13.37
C GLU A 38 -19.82 -5.94 -13.90
N PHE A 39 -19.13 -5.92 -15.03
CA PHE A 39 -18.94 -4.72 -15.85
C PHE A 39 -19.80 -4.83 -17.11
N ARG A 40 -20.46 -3.73 -17.51
CA ARG A 40 -21.34 -3.71 -18.68
C ARG A 40 -20.76 -2.86 -19.80
N LEU A 41 -20.43 -3.51 -20.92
CA LEU A 41 -20.07 -2.84 -22.18
C LEU A 41 -21.25 -2.91 -23.15
N GLY A 42 -22.15 -1.92 -23.07
CA GLY A 42 -23.41 -1.94 -23.81
C GLY A 42 -24.30 -3.10 -23.37
N SER A 43 -24.57 -4.06 -24.26
CA SER A 43 -25.33 -5.27 -23.94
C SER A 43 -24.46 -6.43 -23.46
N VAL A 44 -23.13 -6.30 -23.48
CA VAL A 44 -22.20 -7.34 -23.06
C VAL A 44 -21.94 -7.23 -21.56
N VAL A 45 -22.16 -8.33 -20.84
CA VAL A 45 -21.79 -8.48 -19.43
C VAL A 45 -20.43 -9.15 -19.38
N VAL A 46 -19.47 -8.49 -18.76
CA VAL A 46 -18.14 -9.05 -18.46
C VAL A 46 -18.13 -9.41 -16.97
N PRO A 47 -18.04 -10.70 -16.61
CA PRO A 47 -17.96 -11.11 -15.21
C PRO A 47 -16.66 -10.61 -14.59
N SER A 48 -16.67 -10.30 -13.29
CA SER A 48 -15.45 -9.97 -12.55
C SER A 48 -14.56 -11.20 -12.38
N PRO A 49 -13.31 -11.19 -12.89
CA PRO A 49 -12.33 -12.21 -12.54
C PRO A 49 -12.12 -12.29 -11.02
N ALA A 50 -12.06 -11.14 -10.33
CA ALA A 50 -11.84 -11.05 -8.89
C ALA A 50 -12.87 -11.84 -8.08
N LYS A 51 -14.12 -11.88 -8.55
CA LYS A 51 -15.24 -12.57 -7.89
C LYS A 51 -15.40 -14.04 -8.30
N ASP A 52 -14.76 -14.45 -9.39
CA ASP A 52 -14.97 -15.75 -10.03
C ASP A 52 -13.64 -16.48 -10.27
N PHE A 53 -13.22 -16.66 -11.52
CA PHE A 53 -12.11 -17.54 -11.88
C PHE A 53 -10.72 -17.02 -11.49
N GLY A 54 -10.59 -15.73 -11.18
CA GLY A 54 -9.36 -15.13 -10.66
C GLY A 54 -9.32 -15.02 -9.13
N TRP A 55 -10.39 -15.44 -8.44
CA TRP A 55 -10.45 -15.45 -6.99
C TRP A 55 -9.38 -16.33 -6.36
N HIS A 56 -8.72 -15.79 -5.35
CA HIS A 56 -7.79 -16.48 -4.45
C HIS A 56 -8.11 -16.04 -3.03
N ASP A 57 -8.19 -16.98 -2.09
CA ASP A 57 -8.39 -16.66 -0.68
C ASP A 57 -7.16 -15.89 -0.15
N PRO A 58 -7.30 -14.67 0.39
CA PRO A 58 -6.17 -13.85 0.78
C PRO A 58 -5.55 -14.26 2.13
N GLY A 59 -6.11 -15.29 2.79
CA GLY A 59 -5.80 -15.61 4.18
C GLY A 59 -6.21 -14.49 5.12
N TYR A 60 -5.33 -14.17 6.07
CA TYR A 60 -5.58 -13.17 7.11
C TYR A 60 -4.49 -12.12 7.11
N ILE A 61 -4.90 -10.86 6.99
CA ILE A 61 -4.05 -9.69 6.96
C ILE A 61 -4.00 -9.11 8.37
N HIS A 62 -2.82 -9.17 8.98
CA HIS A 62 -2.54 -8.68 10.32
C HIS A 62 -1.92 -7.29 10.24
N THR A 63 -2.40 -6.36 11.06
CA THR A 63 -1.86 -5.01 11.16
C THR A 63 -1.55 -4.66 12.61
N ALA A 64 -0.35 -4.13 12.88
CA ALA A 64 0.04 -3.65 14.21
C ALA A 64 0.78 -2.30 14.13
N VAL A 65 0.54 -1.41 15.08
CA VAL A 65 1.18 -0.09 15.12
C VAL A 65 2.30 -0.07 16.15
N MET A 66 3.55 -0.08 15.66
CA MET A 66 4.74 0.12 16.47
C MET A 66 4.87 1.59 16.91
N SER A 67 4.75 1.81 18.21
CA SER A 67 4.77 3.14 18.86
C SER A 67 6.04 3.40 19.67
N GLY A 68 6.31 4.69 19.93
CA GLY A 68 7.46 5.13 20.73
C GLY A 68 8.81 4.82 20.07
N LEU A 69 8.87 4.86 18.74
CA LEU A 69 10.10 4.74 17.98
C LEU A 69 10.75 6.11 17.84
N GLN A 70 12.08 6.17 17.94
CA GLN A 70 12.81 7.40 17.65
C GLN A 70 12.88 7.61 16.13
N PRO A 71 12.77 8.84 15.62
CA PRO A 71 12.98 9.14 14.20
C PRO A 71 14.40 8.83 13.74
N SER A 72 14.60 8.64 12.43
CA SER A 72 15.92 8.40 11.80
C SER A 72 16.77 7.33 12.49
N SER A 73 16.13 6.32 13.06
CA SER A 73 16.73 5.31 13.92
C SER A 73 16.45 3.91 13.41
N THR A 74 17.41 3.02 13.63
CA THR A 74 17.32 1.63 13.21
C THR A 74 16.80 0.78 14.37
N PHE A 75 15.82 -0.07 14.09
CA PHE A 75 15.24 -1.01 15.05
C PHE A 75 15.14 -2.40 14.41
N ASN A 76 15.02 -3.42 15.25
CA ASN A 76 14.63 -4.75 14.81
C ASN A 76 13.17 -5.01 15.16
N TYR A 77 12.51 -5.82 14.34
CA TYR A 77 11.22 -6.40 14.65
C TYR A 77 11.14 -7.85 14.17
N LYS A 78 10.20 -8.60 14.74
CA LYS A 78 9.70 -9.86 14.20
C LYS A 78 8.21 -9.96 14.48
N TYR A 79 7.49 -10.72 13.68
CA TYR A 79 6.04 -10.87 13.80
C TYR A 79 5.65 -12.35 13.77
N GLY A 80 4.50 -12.68 14.35
CA GLY A 80 3.98 -14.05 14.38
C GLY A 80 3.40 -14.42 15.74
N SER A 81 3.33 -15.72 16.01
CA SER A 81 2.91 -16.26 17.30
C SER A 81 3.55 -17.62 17.57
N ASP A 82 3.50 -18.08 18.82
CA ASP A 82 3.96 -19.42 19.17
C ASP A 82 3.12 -20.54 18.51
N ALA A 83 1.90 -20.23 18.07
CA ALA A 83 1.01 -21.19 17.44
C ALA A 83 1.33 -21.43 15.96
N VAL A 84 1.70 -20.38 15.22
CA VAL A 84 1.96 -20.46 13.76
C VAL A 84 3.41 -20.19 13.36
N GLY A 85 4.27 -19.92 14.35
CA GLY A 85 5.67 -19.59 14.15
C GLY A 85 5.91 -18.08 14.08
N TRP A 86 7.19 -17.73 14.21
CA TRP A 86 7.68 -16.36 14.16
C TRP A 86 8.47 -16.14 12.87
N SER A 87 8.37 -14.94 12.30
CA SER A 87 9.23 -14.48 11.23
C SER A 87 10.69 -14.48 11.67
N ALA A 88 11.60 -14.41 10.69
CA ALA A 88 12.97 -13.98 10.97
C ALA A 88 12.96 -12.58 11.61
N GLU A 89 14.03 -12.25 12.34
CA GLU A 89 14.25 -10.88 12.81
C GLU A 89 14.63 -9.98 11.63
N ILE A 90 13.94 -8.86 11.50
CA ILE A 90 14.07 -7.91 10.40
C ILE A 90 14.48 -6.56 10.99
N GLN A 91 15.59 -6.03 10.47
CA GLN A 91 16.00 -4.66 10.75
C GLN A 91 15.28 -3.67 9.81
N PHE A 92 14.80 -2.56 10.36
CA PHE A 92 14.17 -1.46 9.61
C PHE A 92 14.63 -0.10 10.14
N ARG A 93 14.44 0.95 9.34
CA ARG A 93 14.75 2.34 9.69
C ARG A 93 13.48 3.17 9.75
N THR A 94 13.33 4.00 10.77
CA THR A 94 12.24 4.98 10.85
C THR A 94 12.54 6.20 10.00
N PRO A 95 11.53 6.82 9.36
CA PRO A 95 11.73 8.06 8.64
C PRO A 95 12.12 9.20 9.59
N PRO A 96 12.74 10.28 9.08
CA PRO A 96 12.94 11.52 9.82
C PRO A 96 11.61 12.10 10.31
N ALA A 97 11.63 12.76 11.46
CA ALA A 97 10.44 13.44 11.97
C ALA A 97 10.05 14.60 11.04
N GLY A 98 8.75 14.82 10.85
CA GLY A 98 8.27 16.04 10.18
C GLY A 98 8.89 17.29 10.82
N GLY A 99 9.48 18.14 10.00
CA GLY A 99 10.24 19.33 10.39
C GLY A 99 11.75 19.18 10.52
N SER A 100 12.35 17.99 10.31
CA SER A 100 13.81 17.84 10.31
C SER A 100 14.44 18.19 8.95
N ASP A 101 15.76 18.42 8.94
CA ASP A 101 16.45 19.07 7.82
C ASP A 101 16.47 18.27 6.49
N GLU A 102 16.63 16.95 6.55
CA GLU A 102 16.81 16.11 5.35
C GLU A 102 15.78 14.97 5.29
N LEU A 103 15.31 14.68 4.08
CA LEU A 103 14.57 13.46 3.72
C LEU A 103 15.11 12.96 2.38
N LYS A 104 15.45 11.67 2.29
CA LYS A 104 15.72 11.01 1.02
C LYS A 104 14.61 10.00 0.73
N PHE A 105 13.91 10.20 -0.37
CA PHE A 105 12.79 9.33 -0.73
C PHE A 105 12.80 9.00 -2.21
N LEU A 106 12.20 7.85 -2.55
CA LEU A 106 11.95 7.43 -3.92
C LEU A 106 10.45 7.53 -4.20
N VAL A 107 10.09 7.96 -5.41
CA VAL A 107 8.70 8.06 -5.86
C VAL A 107 8.57 7.51 -7.28
N PHE A 108 7.57 6.66 -7.51
CA PHE A 108 7.26 6.05 -8.80
C PHE A 108 5.80 5.55 -8.81
N GLY A 109 5.23 5.36 -10.00
CA GLY A 109 3.94 4.67 -10.20
C GLY A 109 4.13 3.45 -11.11
N ASP A 110 3.08 2.66 -11.26
CA ASP A 110 2.92 1.72 -12.38
C ASP A 110 3.98 0.60 -12.41
N MET A 111 4.53 0.22 -11.25
CA MET A 111 5.62 -0.76 -11.22
C MET A 111 5.13 -2.15 -11.60
N GLY A 112 3.99 -2.56 -11.03
CA GLY A 112 3.48 -3.92 -11.19
C GLY A 112 4.45 -5.00 -10.72
N LYS A 113 4.35 -6.15 -11.37
CA LYS A 113 5.17 -7.34 -11.10
C LYS A 113 5.58 -8.07 -12.38
N ALA A 114 6.57 -8.93 -12.26
CA ALA A 114 6.93 -9.88 -13.30
C ALA A 114 7.55 -11.13 -12.68
N PRO A 115 7.37 -12.32 -13.28
CA PRO A 115 8.00 -13.54 -12.82
C PRO A 115 9.54 -13.44 -12.85
N LEU A 116 10.20 -14.12 -11.91
CA LEU A 116 11.66 -14.19 -11.82
C LEU A 116 12.28 -15.29 -12.70
N ASP A 117 11.42 -16.10 -13.32
CA ASP A 117 11.78 -17.18 -14.23
C ASP A 117 10.98 -17.07 -15.55
N SER A 118 10.98 -18.13 -16.35
CA SER A 118 10.30 -18.13 -17.65
C SER A 118 8.78 -18.39 -17.58
N SER A 119 8.18 -18.27 -16.39
CA SER A 119 6.74 -18.45 -16.22
C SER A 119 5.97 -17.37 -16.98
N ALA A 120 4.74 -17.70 -17.36
CA ALA A 120 3.79 -16.73 -17.88
C ALA A 120 2.68 -16.55 -16.84
N GLU A 121 2.31 -15.31 -16.61
CA GLU A 121 1.36 -14.89 -15.59
C GLU A 121 0.38 -13.89 -16.21
N HIS A 122 -0.70 -13.58 -15.48
CA HIS A 122 -1.59 -12.52 -15.88
C HIS A 122 -0.85 -11.18 -15.75
N TYR A 123 -0.97 -10.35 -16.81
CA TYR A 123 -0.45 -8.99 -16.91
C TYR A 123 0.98 -8.78 -16.35
N ILE A 124 2.00 -8.94 -17.21
CA ILE A 124 3.41 -8.86 -16.82
C ILE A 124 4.00 -7.46 -17.08
N GLN A 125 4.62 -6.86 -16.06
CA GLN A 125 5.37 -5.61 -16.14
C GLN A 125 6.89 -5.88 -15.97
N PRO A 126 7.63 -6.21 -17.05
CA PRO A 126 9.02 -6.65 -16.95
C PRO A 126 9.98 -5.60 -16.36
N GLY A 127 9.60 -4.32 -16.39
CA GLY A 127 10.35 -3.24 -15.75
C GLY A 127 10.41 -3.36 -14.22
N SER A 128 9.42 -4.00 -13.60
CA SER A 128 9.31 -4.18 -12.13
C SER A 128 10.59 -4.75 -11.52
N ILE A 129 11.20 -5.76 -12.15
CA ILE A 129 12.43 -6.40 -11.65
C ILE A 129 13.60 -5.42 -11.59
N SER A 130 13.75 -4.58 -12.62
CA SER A 130 14.84 -3.59 -12.66
C SER A 130 14.64 -2.50 -11.62
N VAL A 131 13.39 -2.06 -11.45
CA VAL A 131 13.00 -1.06 -10.44
C VAL A 131 13.27 -1.60 -9.03
N ILE A 132 12.77 -2.79 -8.69
CA ILE A 132 12.99 -3.43 -7.38
C ILE A 132 14.47 -3.60 -7.09
N LYS A 133 15.25 -4.07 -8.07
CA LYS A 133 16.69 -4.24 -7.89
C LYS A 133 17.38 -2.91 -7.58
N GLY A 134 17.13 -1.87 -8.37
CA GLY A 134 17.74 -0.55 -8.16
C GLY A 134 17.33 0.06 -6.81
N MET A 135 16.06 -0.05 -6.43
CA MET A 135 15.60 0.44 -5.12
C MET A 135 16.18 -0.34 -3.96
N THR A 136 16.38 -1.65 -4.12
CA THR A 136 16.96 -2.50 -3.06
C THR A 136 18.40 -2.07 -2.81
N GLU A 137 19.17 -1.81 -3.87
CA GLU A 137 20.54 -1.29 -3.75
C GLU A 137 20.57 0.05 -2.99
N GLU A 138 19.64 0.97 -3.26
CA GLU A 138 19.55 2.26 -2.55
C GLU A 138 19.13 2.12 -1.07
N VAL A 139 18.19 1.21 -0.77
CA VAL A 139 17.76 0.92 0.61
C VAL A 139 18.88 0.25 1.41
N GLU A 140 19.59 -0.72 0.83
CA GLU A 140 20.71 -1.43 1.48
C GLU A 140 21.89 -0.50 1.76
N ASN A 141 22.13 0.49 0.89
CA ASN A 141 23.15 1.51 1.09
C ASN A 141 22.74 2.59 2.11
N GLY A 142 21.52 2.55 2.63
CA GLY A 142 21.00 3.55 3.58
C GLY A 142 20.75 4.93 2.96
N ASN A 143 20.53 4.97 1.64
CA ASN A 143 20.29 6.22 0.89
C ASN A 143 18.82 6.62 0.81
N VAL A 144 17.92 5.80 1.36
CA VAL A 144 16.46 5.99 1.26
C VAL A 144 15.85 5.87 2.65
N ASP A 145 15.07 6.86 3.04
CA ASP A 145 14.28 6.86 4.27
C ASP A 145 12.85 6.37 4.03
N SER A 146 12.31 6.56 2.81
CA SER A 146 10.91 6.27 2.48
C SER A 146 10.68 6.06 0.98
N ILE A 147 9.64 5.30 0.65
CA ILE A 147 9.22 5.00 -0.72
C ILE A 147 7.74 5.40 -0.88
N PHE A 148 7.40 6.03 -2.00
CA PHE A 148 6.03 6.37 -2.41
C PHE A 148 5.71 5.70 -3.74
N HIS A 149 4.79 4.73 -3.73
CA HIS A 149 4.27 4.04 -4.92
C HIS A 149 2.89 4.61 -5.27
N ILE A 150 2.86 5.53 -6.24
CA ILE A 150 1.72 6.44 -6.48
C ILE A 150 0.68 5.87 -7.46
N GLY A 151 0.18 4.67 -7.16
CA GLY A 151 -0.88 4.02 -7.94
C GLY A 151 -0.37 2.92 -8.88
N ASP A 152 -1.32 2.10 -9.34
CA ASP A 152 -1.08 0.96 -10.24
C ASP A 152 -0.05 -0.02 -9.66
N ILE A 153 -0.47 -0.63 -8.56
CA ILE A 153 0.43 -1.28 -7.60
C ILE A 153 0.93 -2.61 -8.16
N SER A 154 0.03 -3.58 -8.33
CA SER A 154 0.39 -4.96 -8.68
C SER A 154 -0.04 -5.35 -10.10
N TYR A 155 -1.02 -4.65 -10.68
CA TYR A 155 -1.77 -5.09 -11.85
C TYR A 155 -2.40 -6.50 -11.68
N ALA A 156 -2.69 -6.92 -10.44
CA ALA A 156 -3.43 -8.17 -10.18
C ALA A 156 -4.74 -8.22 -10.98
N THR A 157 -5.44 -7.09 -11.07
CA THR A 157 -6.59 -6.86 -11.99
C THR A 157 -7.56 -8.02 -12.03
N GLY A 158 -7.92 -8.50 -10.83
CA GLY A 158 -8.86 -9.57 -10.58
C GLY A 158 -8.27 -10.98 -10.52
N PHE A 159 -6.95 -11.14 -10.64
CA PHE A 159 -6.25 -12.40 -10.34
C PHE A 159 -5.55 -12.27 -8.99
N LEU A 160 -6.23 -12.64 -7.91
CA LEU A 160 -5.87 -12.21 -6.56
C LEU A 160 -4.54 -12.78 -6.05
N VAL A 161 -4.11 -13.94 -6.55
CA VAL A 161 -2.79 -14.54 -6.22
C VAL A 161 -1.61 -13.61 -6.56
N GLU A 162 -1.82 -12.71 -7.51
CA GLU A 162 -0.83 -11.75 -7.98
C GLU A 162 -0.50 -10.68 -6.94
N TRP A 163 -1.41 -10.41 -5.99
CA TRP A 163 -1.13 -9.58 -4.82
C TRP A 163 -0.08 -10.21 -3.92
N ASP A 164 -0.18 -11.51 -3.62
CA ASP A 164 0.82 -12.20 -2.79
C ASP A 164 2.18 -12.24 -3.47
N TYR A 165 2.20 -12.42 -4.79
CA TYR A 165 3.42 -12.31 -5.57
C TYR A 165 4.04 -10.92 -5.44
N PHE A 166 3.25 -9.86 -5.63
CA PHE A 166 3.70 -8.49 -5.51
C PHE A 166 4.23 -8.18 -4.10
N LEU A 167 3.51 -8.58 -3.05
CA LEU A 167 3.91 -8.39 -1.65
C LEU A 167 5.25 -9.08 -1.36
N ASN A 168 5.45 -10.29 -1.88
CA ASN A 168 6.74 -10.97 -1.79
C ASN A 168 7.84 -10.23 -2.58
N LEU A 169 7.54 -9.75 -3.79
CA LEU A 169 8.48 -9.01 -4.63
C LEU A 169 8.98 -7.72 -3.96
N ILE A 170 8.11 -6.98 -3.26
CA ILE A 170 8.49 -5.73 -2.56
C ILE A 170 9.08 -5.95 -1.16
N THR A 171 9.08 -7.19 -0.63
CA THR A 171 9.54 -7.48 0.74
C THR A 171 10.93 -6.92 1.05
N PRO A 172 11.94 -6.98 0.15
CA PRO A 172 13.25 -6.36 0.40
C PRO A 172 13.21 -4.85 0.65
N LEU A 173 12.15 -4.16 0.22
CA LEU A 173 11.94 -2.73 0.37
C LEU A 173 11.00 -2.42 1.55
N ALA A 174 9.78 -2.93 1.47
CA ALA A 174 8.68 -2.59 2.38
C ALA A 174 8.87 -3.13 3.80
N SER A 175 9.75 -4.12 3.99
CA SER A 175 10.16 -4.59 5.33
C SER A 175 11.25 -3.72 5.98
N LYS A 176 11.87 -2.81 5.23
CA LYS A 176 13.07 -2.07 5.65
C LYS A 176 12.84 -0.57 5.86
N VAL A 177 11.99 0.04 5.04
CA VAL A 177 11.63 1.47 5.09
C VAL A 177 10.11 1.62 4.91
N SER A 178 9.54 2.79 5.22
CA SER A 178 8.11 3.00 4.97
C SER A 178 7.82 2.97 3.46
N TYR A 179 6.84 2.15 3.07
CA TYR A 179 6.34 2.02 1.71
C TYR A 179 4.91 2.57 1.66
N MET A 180 4.80 3.83 1.27
CA MET A 180 3.55 4.58 1.17
C MET A 180 2.94 4.34 -0.22
N THR A 181 1.62 4.19 -0.31
CA THR A 181 0.95 3.93 -1.59
C THR A 181 -0.18 4.93 -1.86
N ALA A 182 -0.45 5.21 -3.12
CA ALA A 182 -1.71 5.80 -3.58
C ALA A 182 -2.52 4.74 -4.34
N ILE A 183 -3.82 4.96 -4.48
CA ILE A 183 -4.70 4.06 -5.23
C ILE A 183 -4.78 4.51 -6.70
N GLY A 184 -4.62 3.59 -7.66
CA GLY A 184 -4.79 3.85 -9.10
C GLY A 184 -6.06 3.21 -9.68
N ASN A 185 -6.26 3.39 -10.99
CA ASN A 185 -7.40 2.82 -11.72
C ASN A 185 -7.37 1.28 -11.69
N HIS A 186 -6.19 0.65 -11.76
CA HIS A 186 -6.06 -0.81 -11.67
C HIS A 186 -6.36 -1.37 -10.28
N GLU A 187 -6.46 -0.53 -9.25
CA GLU A 187 -6.97 -0.93 -7.95
C GLU A 187 -8.48 -0.67 -7.80
N ARG A 188 -9.03 0.38 -8.44
CA ARG A 188 -10.34 0.95 -8.06
C ARG A 188 -11.45 0.87 -9.11
N ASP A 189 -11.14 0.92 -10.39
CA ASP A 189 -12.12 1.17 -11.45
C ASP A 189 -12.97 -0.06 -11.78
N TYR A 190 -14.28 0.10 -11.58
CA TYR A 190 -15.32 -0.86 -11.98
C TYR A 190 -16.73 -0.24 -11.92
N SER A 191 -17.73 -0.79 -12.61
CA SER A 191 -19.07 -0.17 -12.74
C SER A 191 -19.81 0.08 -11.42
N ASP A 192 -19.62 -0.77 -10.41
CA ASP A 192 -20.30 -0.67 -9.12
C ASP A 192 -19.36 -0.30 -7.96
N SER A 193 -18.13 0.10 -8.29
CA SER A 193 -17.15 0.40 -7.27
C SER A 193 -17.41 1.77 -6.62
N GLY A 194 -18.11 2.70 -7.30
CA GLY A 194 -18.20 4.10 -6.89
C GLY A 194 -17.04 4.96 -7.37
N SER A 195 -16.20 4.43 -8.27
CA SER A 195 -15.11 5.17 -8.88
C SER A 195 -15.64 6.30 -9.76
N TRP A 196 -14.87 7.39 -9.87
CA TRP A 196 -15.08 8.45 -10.84
C TRP A 196 -14.98 7.94 -12.29
N TYR A 197 -14.13 6.95 -12.51
CA TYR A 197 -13.95 6.28 -13.79
C TYR A 197 -14.54 4.87 -13.71
N THR A 198 -15.44 4.56 -14.65
CA THR A 198 -16.21 3.32 -14.61
C THR A 198 -15.60 2.21 -15.46
N GLY A 199 -14.31 2.31 -15.81
CA GLY A 199 -13.61 1.29 -16.60
C GLY A 199 -13.52 -0.05 -15.86
N PRO A 200 -13.22 -1.18 -16.55
CA PRO A 200 -13.06 -2.48 -15.90
C PRO A 200 -11.62 -2.71 -15.39
N ASP A 201 -10.80 -1.67 -15.27
CA ASP A 201 -9.34 -1.77 -15.15
C ASP A 201 -8.91 -2.56 -13.91
N SER A 202 -9.70 -2.53 -12.83
CA SER A 202 -9.40 -3.28 -11.61
C SER A 202 -9.77 -4.77 -11.68
N GLY A 203 -10.38 -5.26 -12.75
CA GLY A 203 -10.90 -6.63 -12.83
C GLY A 203 -11.96 -6.97 -11.78
N GLY A 204 -12.63 -5.94 -11.24
CA GLY A 204 -13.67 -6.07 -10.21
C GLY A 204 -13.16 -6.16 -8.77
N GLU A 205 -11.86 -5.92 -8.55
CA GLU A 205 -11.29 -5.73 -7.20
C GLU A 205 -11.88 -4.54 -6.44
N CYS A 206 -12.27 -3.48 -7.15
CA CYS A 206 -12.99 -2.31 -6.62
C CYS A 206 -12.42 -1.70 -5.33
N GLY A 207 -11.10 -1.67 -5.21
CA GLY A 207 -10.35 -1.10 -4.08
C GLY A 207 -10.19 -2.03 -2.88
N VAL A 208 -10.89 -3.17 -2.83
CA VAL A 208 -10.92 -4.03 -1.63
C VAL A 208 -9.55 -4.62 -1.30
N PRO A 209 -8.80 -5.22 -2.24
CA PRO A 209 -7.47 -5.73 -1.95
C PRO A 209 -6.50 -4.61 -1.56
N TYR A 210 -6.50 -3.49 -2.29
CA TYR A 210 -5.64 -2.34 -2.00
C TYR A 210 -5.82 -1.83 -0.57
N GLU A 211 -7.06 -1.52 -0.17
CA GLU A 211 -7.33 -0.98 1.16
C GLU A 211 -7.02 -1.97 2.30
N THR A 212 -7.06 -3.27 2.00
CA THR A 212 -6.77 -4.32 2.99
C THR A 212 -5.27 -4.57 3.13
N TYR A 213 -4.54 -4.72 2.03
CA TYR A 213 -3.10 -4.98 2.04
C TYR A 213 -2.28 -3.73 2.39
N PHE A 214 -2.75 -2.55 1.99
CA PHE A 214 -2.10 -1.26 2.23
C PHE A 214 -2.99 -0.33 3.05
N PRO A 215 -3.15 -0.59 4.36
CA PRO A 215 -3.90 0.29 5.25
C PRO A 215 -3.12 1.60 5.47
N MET A 216 -3.27 2.55 4.55
CA MET A 216 -2.70 3.89 4.63
C MET A 216 -3.36 4.72 5.75
N PRO A 217 -2.79 5.86 6.19
CA PRO A 217 -3.38 6.69 7.24
C PRO A 217 -4.54 7.56 6.71
N THR A 218 -5.53 6.91 6.09
CA THR A 218 -6.70 7.54 5.48
C THR A 218 -7.75 7.95 6.52
N PRO A 219 -8.60 8.96 6.24
CA PRO A 219 -9.61 9.43 7.19
C PRO A 219 -10.75 8.42 7.41
N ALA A 220 -11.04 7.56 6.43
CA ALA A 220 -12.01 6.48 6.53
C ALA A 220 -11.80 5.45 5.41
N LYS A 221 -12.56 4.35 5.47
CA LYS A 221 -12.74 3.41 4.36
C LYS A 221 -13.34 4.12 3.14
N ASP A 222 -12.91 3.78 1.93
CA ASP A 222 -13.33 4.41 0.66
C ASP A 222 -13.09 5.93 0.63
N LYS A 223 -12.06 6.37 1.38
CA LYS A 223 -11.50 7.73 1.33
C LYS A 223 -9.97 7.66 1.22
N PRO A 224 -9.42 7.11 0.13
CA PRO A 224 -8.01 6.74 0.03
C PRO A 224 -7.06 7.93 -0.22
N TRP A 225 -7.36 9.09 0.37
CA TRP A 225 -6.51 10.27 0.38
C TRP A 225 -6.00 10.55 1.80
N TYR A 226 -4.75 10.99 1.91
CA TYR A 226 -4.11 11.21 3.21
C TYR A 226 -2.91 12.14 3.07
N SER A 227 -2.41 12.64 4.20
CA SER A 227 -1.18 13.40 4.24
C SER A 227 -0.21 12.86 5.28
N ILE A 228 1.08 13.13 5.06
CA ILE A 228 2.14 12.75 5.98
C ILE A 228 3.30 13.74 5.89
N GLU A 229 3.87 14.10 7.04
CA GLU A 229 5.11 14.86 7.10
C GLU A 229 6.29 13.92 7.38
N GLN A 230 7.33 14.02 6.55
CA GLN A 230 8.61 13.33 6.75
C GLN A 230 9.75 14.30 6.45
N GLY A 231 10.68 14.47 7.40
CA GLY A 231 11.71 15.50 7.29
C GLY A 231 11.14 16.87 6.92
N SER A 232 11.73 17.54 5.94
CA SER A 232 11.33 18.89 5.52
C SER A 232 10.17 18.91 4.50
N VAL A 233 9.48 17.77 4.32
CA VAL A 233 8.45 17.59 3.28
C VAL A 233 7.09 17.25 3.90
N HIS A 234 6.04 17.95 3.45
CA HIS A 234 4.64 17.54 3.60
C HIS A 234 4.18 16.90 2.30
N PHE A 235 3.70 15.66 2.38
CA PHE A 235 3.10 14.94 1.27
C PHE A 235 1.58 15.00 1.38
N THR A 236 0.91 15.42 0.31
CA THR A 236 -0.53 15.32 0.14
C THR A 236 -0.80 14.28 -0.94
N VAL A 237 -1.39 13.14 -0.55
CA VAL A 237 -1.73 12.02 -1.42
C VAL A 237 -3.22 12.01 -1.70
N ILE A 238 -3.61 12.09 -2.96
CA ILE A 238 -5.02 12.02 -3.38
C ILE A 238 -5.33 10.68 -4.05
N SER A 239 -6.61 10.47 -4.33
CA SER A 239 -7.09 9.45 -5.25
C SER A 239 -7.66 10.11 -6.49
N THR A 240 -7.08 9.79 -7.64
CA THR A 240 -7.58 10.17 -8.96
C THR A 240 -8.87 9.47 -9.34
N GLU A 241 -9.17 8.35 -8.67
CA GLU A 241 -10.33 7.48 -8.92
C GLU A 241 -11.57 7.86 -8.11
N HIS A 242 -11.48 8.90 -7.29
CA HIS A 242 -12.62 9.49 -6.57
C HIS A 242 -12.84 10.92 -7.05
N ASP A 243 -14.05 11.46 -6.87
CA ASP A 243 -14.37 12.83 -7.28
C ASP A 243 -13.39 13.83 -6.63
N TRP A 244 -12.59 14.50 -7.46
CA TRP A 244 -11.62 15.52 -7.08
C TRP A 244 -12.02 16.93 -7.56
N THR A 245 -13.23 17.08 -8.11
CA THR A 245 -13.72 18.36 -8.62
C THR A 245 -13.90 19.40 -7.51
N GLU A 246 -13.95 20.69 -7.88
CA GLU A 246 -14.20 21.76 -6.90
C GLU A 246 -15.49 21.47 -6.12
N LYS A 247 -15.39 21.50 -4.78
CA LYS A 247 -16.44 21.17 -3.78
C LYS A 247 -16.64 19.67 -3.50
N SER A 248 -15.88 18.77 -4.10
CA SER A 248 -15.88 17.38 -3.67
C SER A 248 -15.35 17.25 -2.24
N GLU A 249 -15.69 16.16 -1.55
CA GLU A 249 -15.16 15.91 -0.20
C GLU A 249 -13.63 15.88 -0.19
N GLN A 250 -13.04 15.17 -1.16
CA GLN A 250 -11.59 15.10 -1.34
C GLN A 250 -10.97 16.47 -1.60
N TYR A 251 -11.60 17.31 -2.43
CA TYR A 251 -11.11 18.65 -2.70
C TYR A 251 -11.10 19.53 -1.44
N GLU A 252 -12.18 19.52 -0.64
CA GLU A 252 -12.25 20.30 0.60
C GLU A 252 -11.27 19.77 1.66
N TRP A 253 -11.06 18.45 1.72
CA TRP A 253 -10.01 17.84 2.54
C TRP A 253 -8.61 18.33 2.10
N MET A 254 -8.28 18.21 0.81
CA MET A 254 -6.97 18.60 0.25
C MET A 254 -6.69 20.08 0.49
N LYS A 255 -7.69 20.94 0.28
CA LYS A 255 -7.59 22.38 0.54
C LYS A 255 -7.31 22.68 2.01
N THR A 256 -7.95 21.95 2.92
CA THR A 256 -7.75 22.10 4.37
C THR A 256 -6.36 21.61 4.78
N ASP A 257 -5.93 20.45 4.26
CA ASP A 257 -4.62 19.86 4.50
C ASP A 257 -3.50 20.80 4.06
N MET A 258 -3.49 21.22 2.79
CA MET A 258 -2.43 22.07 2.23
C MET A 258 -2.40 23.47 2.87
N ALA A 259 -3.55 23.98 3.33
CA ALA A 259 -3.61 25.26 4.06
C ALA A 259 -3.06 25.18 5.49
N SER A 260 -3.00 23.98 6.07
CA SER A 260 -2.52 23.75 7.44
C SER A 260 -0.99 23.65 7.56
N VAL A 261 -0.29 23.54 6.43
CA VAL A 261 1.16 23.27 6.38
C VAL A 261 1.95 24.48 6.90
N ASP A 262 2.73 24.26 7.95
CA ASP A 262 3.73 25.23 8.42
C ASP A 262 4.98 25.15 7.54
N ARG A 263 5.03 26.03 6.53
CA ARG A 263 6.14 26.09 5.57
C ARG A 263 7.48 26.52 6.17
N SER A 264 7.52 26.96 7.43
CA SER A 264 8.79 27.17 8.15
C SER A 264 9.39 25.86 8.70
N LYS A 265 8.54 24.85 8.91
CA LYS A 265 8.87 23.51 9.37
C LYS A 265 9.02 22.54 8.20
N THR A 266 8.02 22.48 7.32
CA THR A 266 7.97 21.63 6.12
C THR A 266 7.92 22.53 4.87
N PRO A 267 9.07 23.11 4.45
CA PRO A 267 9.11 24.04 3.33
C PRO A 267 8.74 23.40 1.99
N TRP A 268 8.86 22.09 1.83
CA TRP A 268 8.47 21.38 0.62
C TRP A 268 7.06 20.81 0.76
N LEU A 269 6.18 21.17 -0.18
CA LEU A 269 4.85 20.60 -0.31
C LEU A 269 4.83 19.77 -1.59
N VAL A 270 4.68 18.46 -1.46
CA VAL A 270 4.63 17.51 -2.59
C VAL A 270 3.21 16.98 -2.70
N PHE A 271 2.67 17.06 -3.91
CA PHE A 271 1.34 16.58 -4.26
C PHE A 271 1.51 15.34 -5.14
N THR A 272 0.82 14.26 -4.79
CA THR A 272 0.86 12.97 -5.49
C THR A 272 -0.53 12.41 -5.67
#